data_AF-A0A9Y2D7X5-F1
#
_entry.id   AF-A0A9Y2D7X5-F1
#
_cell.length_a   1.000
_cell.length_b   1.000
_cell.length_c   1.000
_cell.angle_alpha   90.00
_cell.angle_beta   90.00
_cell.angle_gamma   90.00
#
_symmetry.space_group_name_H-M   'P 1'
#
loop_
_entity.id
_entity.type
_entity.pdbx_description
1 polymer ?
#
loop_
_entity_poly.entity_id
_entity_poly.type
_entity_poly.pdbx_seq_one_letter_code
_entity_poly.pdbx_strand_id
1 'polypeptide(L)' 'MSDFSVEFRMPKGCPNCGSHMMKVSQAKQPDDRVFCTSCNTDVCAWDKAERILEETPRSESEQLIEDVMNNKKPATDDE' A
#
# COMPACT_ATOMS: atom_id res chain seq x y z
N MET A 1 10.72 10.84 20.37
CA MET A 1 10.14 9.56 20.81
C MET A 1 9.63 8.90 19.55
N SER A 2 10.27 7.82 19.11
CA SER A 2 9.98 7.20 17.82
C SER A 2 8.62 6.52 17.90
N ASP A 3 7.61 7.07 17.23
CA ASP A 3 6.38 6.35 16.94
C ASP A 3 6.76 5.09 16.15
N PHE A 4 6.84 3.93 16.82
CA PHE A 4 7.14 2.62 16.23
C PHE A 4 5.98 2.12 15.37
N SER A 5 5.24 3.00 14.71
CA SER A 5 4.09 2.68 13.87
C SER A 5 4.35 3.13 12.45
N VAL A 6 4.10 2.26 11.48
CA VAL A 6 4.23 2.54 10.06
C VAL A 6 2.85 2.86 9.50
N GLU A 7 2.75 3.97 8.79
CA GLU A 7 1.55 4.37 8.08
C GLU A 7 1.53 3.78 6.67
N PHE A 8 0.37 3.28 6.23
CA PHE A 8 0.17 2.72 4.90
C PHE A 8 -1.25 2.98 4.42
N ARG A 9 -1.44 2.93 3.10
CA ARG A 9 -2.74 3.10 2.46
C ARG A 9 -3.37 1.74 2.22
N MET A 10 -4.56 1.53 2.79
CA MET A 10 -5.33 0.31 2.60
C MET A 10 -6.41 0.55 1.53
N PRO A 11 -6.67 -0.43 0.63
CA PRO A 11 -7.74 -0.29 -0.37
C PRO A 11 -9.13 -0.24 0.27
N LYS A 12 -9.30 -0.92 1.43
CA LYS A 12 -10.49 -0.80 2.26
C LYS A 12 -10.39 0.44 3.15
N GLY A 13 -11.32 1.37 2.97
CA GLY A 13 -11.47 2.53 3.85
C GLY A 13 -11.93 2.11 5.25
N CYS A 14 -11.57 2.91 6.25
CA CYS A 14 -12.04 2.74 7.62
C CYS A 14 -13.58 2.86 7.65
N PRO A 15 -14.31 1.92 8.26
CA PRO A 15 -15.77 1.99 8.33
C PRO A 15 -16.29 3.15 9.17
N ASN A 16 -15.45 3.74 10.03
CA ASN A 16 -15.84 4.81 10.95
C ASN A 16 -15.72 6.21 10.31
N CYS A 17 -14.64 6.48 9.58
CA CYS A 17 -14.36 7.81 9.04
C CYS A 17 -14.14 7.84 7.52
N GLY A 18 -14.12 6.68 6.85
CA GLY A 18 -13.86 6.57 5.43
C GLY A 18 -12.39 6.80 5.03
N SER A 19 -11.49 7.03 5.97
CA SER A 19 -10.06 7.23 5.66
C SER A 19 -9.41 5.93 5.19
N HIS A 20 -8.60 6.03 4.14
CA HIS A 20 -7.81 4.91 3.62
C HIS A 20 -6.42 4.82 4.28
N MET A 21 -6.08 5.80 5.13
CA MET A 21 -4.80 5.84 5.83
C MET A 21 -4.90 5.08 7.14
N MET A 22 -4.04 4.08 7.26
CA MET A 22 -3.96 3.17 8.38
C MET A 22 -2.53 3.14 8.91
N LYS A 23 -2.38 2.76 10.18
CA LYS A 23 -1.09 2.57 10.84
C LYS A 23 -1.07 1.24 11.57
N VAL A 24 0.09 0.62 11.59
CA VAL A 24 0.37 -0.64 12.30
C VAL A 24 1.72 -0.54 12.98
N SER A 25 2.00 -1.34 14.01
CA SER A 25 3.35 -1.39 14.57
C SER A 25 4.39 -1.78 13.51
N GLN A 26 5.56 -1.15 13.59
CA GLN A 26 6.70 -1.37 12.71
C GLN A 26 7.21 -2.82 12.76
N ALA A 27 6.95 -3.53 13.86
CA ALA A 27 7.26 -4.95 14.01
C ALA A 27 6.45 -5.85 13.06
N LYS A 28 5.32 -5.35 12.51
CA LYS A 28 4.45 -6.05 11.55
C LYS A 28 4.20 -7.51 11.94
N GLN A 29 3.91 -7.74 13.22
CA GLN A 29 3.63 -9.08 13.70
C GLN A 29 2.24 -9.50 13.23
N PRO A 30 1.97 -10.81 13.01
CA PRO A 30 0.65 -11.27 12.61
C PRO A 30 -0.44 -10.96 13.67
N ASP A 31 -0.04 -10.80 14.93
CA ASP A 31 -0.92 -10.43 16.05
C ASP A 31 -1.14 -8.91 16.17
N ASP A 32 -0.37 -8.10 15.44
CA ASP A 32 -0.48 -6.65 15.50
C ASP A 32 -1.81 -6.16 14.93
N ARG A 33 -2.30 -5.04 15.48
CA ARG A 33 -3.56 -4.43 15.03
C ARG A 33 -3.32 -3.21 14.17
N VAL A 34 -4.13 -3.09 13.14
CA VAL A 34 -4.16 -1.95 12.23
C VAL A 34 -5.17 -0.94 12.76
N PHE A 35 -4.71 0.28 12.97
CA PHE A 35 -5.52 1.41 13.43
C PHE A 35 -5.65 2.44 12.33
N CYS A 36 -6.79 3.12 12.25
CA CYS A 36 -6.92 4.25 11.34
C CYS A 36 -6.07 5.44 11.83
N THR A 37 -5.33 6.11 10.95
CA THR A 37 -4.55 7.29 11.35
C THR A 37 -5.44 8.50 11.66
N SER A 38 -6.64 8.57 11.06
CA SER A 38 -7.56 9.70 11.19
C SER A 38 -8.44 9.63 12.44
N CYS A 39 -8.93 8.45 12.81
CA CYS A 39 -9.82 8.28 13.97
C CYS A 39 -9.27 7.34 15.06
N ASN A 40 -8.06 6.79 14.86
CA ASN A 40 -7.39 5.86 15.78
C ASN A 40 -8.23 4.65 16.21
N THR A 41 -9.24 4.30 15.41
CA THR A 41 -10.10 3.13 15.61
C THR A 41 -9.39 1.87 15.13
N ASP A 42 -9.52 0.77 15.86
CA ASP A 42 -9.02 -0.53 15.42
C ASP A 42 -9.88 -1.05 14.26
N VAL A 43 -9.23 -1.39 13.14
CA VAL A 43 -9.93 -1.76 11.90
C VAL A 43 -9.86 -3.26 11.69
N CYS A 44 -8.66 -3.83 11.74
CA CYS A 44 -8.42 -5.26 11.56
C CYS A 44 -7.02 -5.67 12.04
N ALA A 45 -6.75 -6.98 12.12
CA ALA A 45 -5.41 -7.51 12.39
C ALA A 45 -4.49 -7.37 11.15
N TRP A 46 -3.19 -7.25 11.38
CA TRP A 46 -2.17 -7.13 10.34
C TRP A 46 -2.20 -8.31 9.37
N ASP A 47 -2.35 -9.56 9.84
CA ASP A 47 -2.47 -10.74 8.98
C ASP A 47 -3.58 -10.59 7.91
N LYS A 48 -4.74 -10.05 8.30
CA LYS A 48 -5.83 -9.77 7.33
C LYS A 48 -5.48 -8.61 6.40
N ALA A 49 -4.84 -7.58 6.93
CA ALA A 49 -4.45 -6.43 6.12
C ALA A 49 -3.38 -6.80 5.09
N GLU A 50 -2.40 -7.62 5.49
CA GLU A 50 -1.36 -8.18 4.65
C GLU A 50 -1.95 -9.03 3.54
N ARG A 51 -2.89 -9.94 3.85
CA ARG A 51 -3.62 -10.68 2.80
C ARG A 51 -4.36 -9.77 1.83
N ILE A 52 -5.02 -8.72 2.30
CA ILE A 52 -5.71 -7.78 1.42
C ILE A 52 -4.71 -6.98 0.57
N LEU A 53 -3.54 -6.63 1.13
CA LEU A 53 -2.45 -5.97 0.40
C LEU A 53 -1.75 -6.91 -0.59
N GLU A 54 -1.73 -8.21 -0.32
CA GLU A 54 -1.13 -9.24 -1.16
C GLU A 54 -2.09 -9.74 -2.25
N GLU A 55 -3.39 -9.88 -1.95
CA GLU A 55 -4.48 -10.20 -2.89
C GLU A 55 -4.87 -9.01 -3.75
N THR A 56 -4.71 -7.80 -3.21
CA THR A 56 -4.77 -6.54 -3.97
C THR A 56 -3.37 -5.94 -3.99
N PRO A 57 -2.38 -6.66 -4.59
CA PRO A 57 -1.13 -5.99 -4.84
C PRO A 57 -1.47 -4.82 -5.75
N ARG A 58 -0.67 -3.77 -5.70
CA ARG A 58 -0.57 -2.82 -6.79
C ARG A 58 -0.13 -3.68 -7.99
N SER A 59 -1.10 -4.29 -8.68
CA SER A 59 -0.88 -5.30 -9.68
C SER A 59 0.12 -4.70 -10.67
N GLU A 60 1.18 -5.44 -10.95
CA GLU A 60 1.64 -5.88 -12.28
C GLU A 60 1.33 -4.95 -13.49
N SER A 61 0.14 -4.37 -13.56
CA SER A 61 -0.27 -3.21 -14.36
C SER A 61 0.69 -2.02 -14.32
N GLU A 62 1.30 -1.62 -13.19
CA GLU A 62 2.23 -0.47 -13.18
C GLU A 62 3.59 -0.79 -13.83
N GLN A 63 4.09 -2.02 -13.67
CA GLN A 63 5.31 -2.46 -14.37
C GLN A 63 5.09 -2.57 -15.89
N LEU A 64 3.91 -3.02 -16.32
CA LEU A 64 3.52 -3.03 -17.74
C LEU A 64 3.38 -1.63 -18.35
N ILE A 65 3.02 -0.60 -17.57
CA ILE A 65 2.92 0.78 -18.06
C ILE A 65 4.31 1.41 -18.26
N GLU A 66 5.28 1.14 -17.38
CA GLU A 66 6.66 1.65 -17.52
C GLU A 66 7.40 1.04 -18.73
N ASP A 67 7.21 -0.25 -19.02
CA ASP A 67 7.83 -0.91 -20.17
C ASP A 67 7.35 -0.35 -21.52
N VAL A 68 6.06 0.01 -21.62
CA VAL A 68 5.48 0.59 -22.85
C VAL A 68 5.97 2.02 -23.11
N MET A 69 6.28 2.80 -22.06
CA MET A 69 6.75 4.19 -22.24
C MET A 69 8.23 4.29 -22.65
N ASN A 70 9.04 3.26 -22.44
CA ASN A 70 10.48 3.30 -22.72
C ASN A 70 10.84 2.94 -24.17
N ASN A 71 9.90 2.43 -24.97
CA ASN A 71 10.17 1.98 -26.34
C ASN A 71 9.92 3.05 -27.42
N LYS A 72 9.96 4.34 -27.07
CA LYS A 72 9.62 5.43 -27.99
C LYS A 72 10.68 6.53 -28.03
N LYS A 73 11.92 6.15 -28.34
CA LYS A 73 12.83 7.02 -29.13
C LYS A 73 13.61 6.17 -30.15
N PRO A 74 13.31 6.28 -31.45
CA PRO A 74 14.11 5.67 -32.50
C PRO A 74 15.44 6.43 -32.58
N ALA A 75 16.55 5.72 -32.36
CA ALA A 75 17.81 6.18 -32.93
C ALA A 75 17.70 5.87 -34.43
N THR A 76 17.26 6.87 -35.19
CA THR A 76 17.46 6.93 -36.63
C THR A 76 18.94 6.75 -36.91
N ASP A 77 19.24 5.70 -37.66
CA ASP A 77 20.25 5.67 -38.72
C ASP A 77 20.43 7.08 -39.30
N ASP A 78 21.63 7.63 -39.22
CA ASP A 78 22.12 8.63 -40.17
C ASP A 78 23.61 8.34 -40.38
N GLU A 79 23.91 7.99 -41.63
CA GLU A 79 25.16 7.57 -42.23
C GLU A 79 26.06 8.77 -42.58
#